data_AF-A0A7K1Y5X5-F1
#
_entry.id   AF-A0A7K1Y5X5-F1
#
_cell.length_a   1.000
_cell.length_b   1.000
_cell.length_c   1.000
_cell.angle_alpha   90.00
_cell.angle_beta   90.00
_cell.angle_gamma   90.00
#
_symmetry.space_group_name_H-M   'P 1'
#
loop_
_entity.id
_entity.type
_entity.pdbx_description
1 polymer ?
#
loop_
_entity_poly.entity_id
_entity_poly.type
_entity_poly.pdbx_seq_one_letter_code
_entity_poly.pdbx_strand_id
1 'polypeptide(L)'
;MNLPPEATHFFTNVQFELIPEISYTKLETLSQFSKNTGFNYIELREALIKVVWSKISGLKAIAYDKELTDQYQSEILIIDGMLQMEHERSVCEFIFYGKSSLDAMATFVNKRFNLGFNGGDIDFKKAKFRKKLIEANNSFGTILNTLSVWLEPNRGKSDSIISLRDFWIHQSNPWIIMVYPPSVKGSLPIPLALSKANIFQGEKWANEDFFNYHFQNLTNLFNHIIDTMVNLEGQSFDGEVKHSIDPVPFFPFEVSDKSGKVNIKEMAIGRITQNYLLNGIKI
;
A
#
# COMPACT_ATOMS: atom_id res chain seq x y z
N MET A 1 -15.30 9.19 24.34
CA MET A 1 -15.83 8.43 23.19
C MET A 1 -16.22 7.06 23.73
N ASN A 2 -17.48 6.64 23.59
CA ASN A 2 -17.88 5.28 23.96
C ASN A 2 -17.49 4.36 22.81
N LEU A 3 -16.58 3.41 23.08
CA LEU A 3 -16.21 2.39 22.10
C LEU A 3 -17.36 1.38 21.95
N PRO A 4 -17.59 0.84 20.75
CA PRO A 4 -18.52 -0.27 20.59
C PRO A 4 -18.00 -1.50 21.35
N PRO A 5 -18.89 -2.36 21.88
CA PRO A 5 -18.50 -3.56 22.62
C PRO A 5 -17.83 -4.63 21.74
N GLU A 6 -17.91 -4.49 20.41
CA GLU A 6 -17.28 -5.37 19.43
C GLU A 6 -16.72 -4.54 18.28
N ALA A 7 -15.71 -5.09 17.57
CA ALA A 7 -15.20 -4.46 16.37
C ALA A 7 -16.29 -4.37 15.28
N THR A 8 -16.51 -3.17 14.75
CA THR A 8 -17.50 -2.92 13.68
C THR A 8 -17.06 -3.48 12.34
N HIS A 9 -15.77 -3.81 12.21
CA HIS A 9 -15.20 -4.43 11.02
C HIS A 9 -14.09 -5.43 11.33
N PHE A 10 -13.81 -6.35 10.40
CA PHE A 10 -12.74 -7.33 10.58
C PHE A 10 -11.33 -6.78 10.26
N PHE A 11 -11.21 -5.56 9.71
CA PHE A 11 -9.94 -4.88 9.44
C PHE A 11 -9.32 -4.21 10.68
N THR A 12 -9.23 -4.93 11.79
CA THR A 12 -8.86 -4.35 13.10
C THR A 12 -7.46 -3.75 13.13
N ASN A 13 -6.48 -4.38 12.48
CA ASN A 13 -5.06 -4.03 12.58
C ASN A 13 -4.61 -2.94 11.59
N VAL A 14 -5.50 -1.99 11.26
CA VAL A 14 -5.29 -0.97 10.23
C VAL A 14 -5.56 0.42 10.80
N GLN A 15 -4.62 1.35 10.59
CA GLN A 15 -4.78 2.76 10.96
C GLN A 15 -5.40 3.50 9.76
N PHE A 16 -6.72 3.64 9.73
CA PHE A 16 -7.44 4.21 8.58
C PHE A 16 -7.10 5.67 8.29
N GLU A 17 -6.69 6.43 9.31
CA GLU A 17 -6.21 7.82 9.15
C GLU A 17 -5.02 7.93 8.18
N LEU A 18 -4.24 6.85 8.01
CA LEU A 18 -3.08 6.84 7.12
C LEU A 18 -3.44 6.48 5.67
N ILE A 19 -4.67 6.03 5.40
CA ILE A 19 -5.11 5.55 4.08
C ILE A 19 -6.51 6.08 3.71
N PRO A 20 -6.72 7.41 3.69
CA PRO A 20 -8.01 8.02 3.34
C PRO A 20 -8.50 7.66 1.92
N GLU A 21 -7.60 7.18 1.05
CA GLU A 21 -7.91 6.71 -0.30
C GLU A 21 -8.78 5.44 -0.31
N ILE A 22 -8.91 4.74 0.83
CA ILE A 22 -9.75 3.55 0.98
C ILE A 22 -10.93 3.89 1.90
N SER A 23 -12.15 3.73 1.38
CA SER A 23 -13.36 4.10 2.11
C SER A 23 -13.60 3.19 3.32
N TYR A 24 -13.45 3.76 4.52
CA TYR A 24 -13.78 3.08 5.77
C TYR A 24 -15.22 2.54 5.79
N THR A 25 -16.19 3.33 5.32
CA THR A 25 -17.60 2.95 5.22
C THR A 25 -17.79 1.68 4.40
N LYS A 26 -17.08 1.53 3.27
CA LYS A 26 -17.14 0.32 2.45
C LYS A 26 -16.54 -0.89 3.14
N LEU A 27 -15.45 -0.72 3.90
CA LEU A 27 -14.84 -1.81 4.68
C LEU A 27 -15.75 -2.27 5.82
N GLU A 28 -16.40 -1.33 6.49
CA GLU A 28 -17.40 -1.60 7.54
C GLU A 28 -18.63 -2.30 6.97
N THR A 29 -19.12 -1.83 5.81
CA THR A 29 -20.22 -2.47 5.06
C THR A 29 -19.87 -3.91 4.70
N LEU A 30 -18.72 -4.12 4.07
CA LEU A 30 -18.25 -5.46 3.70
C LEU A 30 -18.15 -6.37 4.92
N SER A 31 -17.66 -5.83 6.04
CA SER A 31 -17.54 -6.61 7.27
C SER A 31 -18.89 -7.06 7.81
N GLN A 32 -19.91 -6.20 7.75
CA GLN A 32 -21.26 -6.59 8.15
C GLN A 32 -21.87 -7.61 7.20
N PHE A 33 -21.74 -7.43 5.88
CA PHE A 33 -22.26 -8.39 4.90
C PHE A 33 -21.59 -9.76 5.01
N SER A 34 -20.27 -9.79 5.27
CA SER A 34 -19.49 -11.03 5.38
C SER A 34 -19.92 -11.96 6.51
N LYS A 35 -20.62 -11.45 7.55
CA LYS A 35 -21.10 -12.27 8.68
C LYS A 35 -22.05 -13.39 8.23
N ASN A 36 -22.74 -13.20 7.10
CA ASN A 36 -23.74 -14.14 6.59
C ASN A 36 -23.14 -15.17 5.62
N THR A 37 -21.92 -14.97 5.13
CA THR A 37 -21.41 -15.72 3.96
C THR A 37 -20.43 -16.82 4.35
N GLY A 38 -19.88 -16.78 5.57
CA GLY A 38 -18.89 -17.74 6.06
C GLY A 38 -17.56 -17.70 5.31
N PHE A 39 -17.39 -16.78 4.35
CA PHE A 39 -16.16 -16.63 3.58
C PHE A 39 -15.07 -15.97 4.43
N ASN A 40 -13.84 -16.46 4.32
CA ASN A 40 -12.71 -15.91 5.05
C ASN A 40 -12.02 -14.80 4.24
N TYR A 41 -11.96 -13.58 4.79
CA TYR A 41 -11.34 -12.41 4.15
C TYR A 41 -9.89 -12.16 4.60
N ILE A 42 -9.20 -13.16 5.14
CA ILE A 42 -7.84 -12.99 5.69
C ILE A 42 -6.85 -12.43 4.68
N GLU A 43 -6.85 -12.88 3.43
CA GLU A 43 -5.93 -12.38 2.41
C GLU A 43 -6.23 -10.92 2.03
N LEU A 44 -7.49 -10.52 2.07
CA LEU A 44 -7.89 -9.13 1.82
C LEU A 44 -7.48 -8.22 2.98
N ARG A 45 -7.57 -8.70 4.22
CA ARG A 45 -7.06 -7.99 5.41
C ARG A 45 -5.55 -7.81 5.32
N GLU A 46 -4.83 -8.87 4.98
CA GLU A 46 -3.38 -8.81 4.77
C GLU A 46 -2.99 -7.85 3.65
N ALA A 47 -3.74 -7.86 2.54
CA ALA A 47 -3.52 -6.92 1.45
C ALA A 47 -3.63 -5.47 1.96
N LEU A 48 -4.67 -5.14 2.74
CA LEU A 48 -4.84 -3.80 3.30
C LEU A 48 -3.70 -3.39 4.23
N ILE A 49 -3.26 -4.29 5.12
CA ILE A 49 -2.11 -4.02 6.00
C ILE A 49 -0.87 -3.69 5.18
N LYS A 50 -0.61 -4.45 4.11
CA LYS A 50 0.53 -4.22 3.21
C LYS A 50 0.38 -2.92 2.40
N VAL A 51 -0.84 -2.51 2.03
CA VAL A 51 -1.11 -1.20 1.42
C VAL A 51 -0.73 -0.06 2.38
N VAL A 52 -1.11 -0.16 3.67
CA VAL A 52 -0.73 0.82 4.70
C VAL A 52 0.78 0.91 4.87
N TRP A 53 1.47 -0.23 4.97
CA TRP A 53 2.93 -0.26 5.07
C TRP A 53 3.60 0.37 3.85
N SER A 54 3.08 0.09 2.64
CA SER A 54 3.54 0.75 1.43
C SER A 54 3.41 2.27 1.56
N LYS A 55 2.22 2.81 1.92
CA LYS A 55 2.01 4.25 2.11
C LYS A 55 3.01 4.87 3.10
N ILE A 56 3.19 4.24 4.27
CA ILE A 56 4.12 4.72 5.31
C ILE A 56 5.54 4.82 4.76
N SER A 57 6.03 3.78 4.08
CA SER A 57 7.38 3.80 3.50
C SER A 57 7.53 4.86 2.40
N GLY A 58 6.49 5.09 1.58
CA GLY A 58 6.49 6.17 0.59
C GLY A 58 6.58 7.56 1.22
N LEU A 59 5.80 7.81 2.28
CA LEU A 59 5.84 9.09 3.02
C LEU A 59 7.21 9.33 3.67
N LYS A 60 7.85 8.29 4.20
CA LYS A 60 9.22 8.38 4.74
C LYS A 60 10.24 8.76 3.69
N ALA A 61 10.20 8.13 2.53
CA ALA A 61 11.11 8.46 1.42
C ALA A 61 10.94 9.91 0.95
N ILE A 62 9.70 10.41 0.82
CA ILE A 62 9.46 11.82 0.51
C ILE A 62 10.07 12.74 1.58
N ALA A 63 9.89 12.40 2.86
CA ALA A 63 10.44 13.18 3.97
C ALA A 63 11.97 13.24 3.95
N TYR A 64 12.65 12.12 3.69
CA TYR A 64 14.12 12.10 3.61
C TYR A 64 14.67 12.88 2.42
N ASP A 65 14.03 12.82 1.25
CA ASP A 65 14.41 13.63 0.08
C ASP A 65 14.21 15.12 0.36
N LYS A 66 13.10 15.48 1.02
CA LYS A 66 12.83 16.85 1.45
C LYS A 66 13.88 17.34 2.45
N GLU A 67 14.22 16.54 3.45
CA GLU A 67 15.22 16.88 4.46
C GLU A 67 16.58 17.19 3.81
N LEU A 68 17.05 16.33 2.89
CA LEU A 68 18.28 16.56 2.13
C LEU A 68 18.20 17.82 1.25
N THR A 69 17.05 18.05 0.63
CA THR A 69 16.83 19.24 -0.21
C THR A 69 16.85 20.52 0.62
N ASP A 70 16.23 20.51 1.80
CA ASP A 70 16.16 21.66 2.73
C ASP A 70 17.53 21.96 3.36
N GLN A 71 18.45 20.99 3.39
CA GLN A 71 19.84 21.19 3.82
C GLN A 71 20.70 21.95 2.78
N TYR A 72 20.23 22.15 1.55
CA TYR A 72 21.01 22.79 0.49
C TYR A 72 21.56 24.18 0.89
N GLN A 73 22.88 24.32 0.78
CA GLN A 73 23.58 25.60 0.91
C GLN A 73 24.45 25.80 -0.33
N SER A 74 24.38 26.99 -0.94
CA SER A 74 24.89 27.27 -2.30
C SER A 74 26.39 27.03 -2.51
N GLU A 75 27.17 26.85 -1.43
CA GLU A 75 28.63 26.73 -1.47
C GLU A 75 29.16 25.44 -0.81
N ILE A 76 28.30 24.59 -0.26
CA ILE A 76 28.72 23.38 0.49
C ILE A 76 28.05 22.17 -0.12
N LEU A 77 28.83 21.15 -0.50
CA LEU A 77 28.28 19.83 -0.83
C LEU A 77 28.01 19.07 0.48
N ILE A 78 26.74 18.80 0.75
CA ILE A 78 26.35 17.96 1.88
C ILE A 78 26.27 16.52 1.39
N ILE A 79 26.97 15.61 2.07
CA ILE A 79 26.89 14.18 1.82
C ILE A 79 26.38 13.53 3.09
N ASP A 80 25.06 13.33 3.18
CA ASP A 80 24.46 12.51 4.22
C ASP A 80 24.16 11.12 3.66
N GLY A 81 25.13 10.21 3.83
CA GLY A 81 25.00 8.83 3.38
C GLY A 81 23.94 8.05 4.17
N MET A 82 23.63 8.45 5.41
CA MET A 82 22.63 7.76 6.23
C MET A 82 21.22 8.08 5.72
N LEU A 83 20.92 9.36 5.46
CA LEU A 83 19.64 9.76 4.86
C LEU A 83 19.43 9.14 3.48
N GLN A 84 20.49 9.03 2.66
CA GLN A 84 20.44 8.33 1.38
C GLN A 84 20.07 6.85 1.54
N MET A 85 20.71 6.14 2.47
CA MET A 85 20.41 4.73 2.72
C MET A 85 18.98 4.52 3.26
N GLU A 86 18.51 5.38 4.16
CA GLU A 86 17.14 5.30 4.70
C GLU A 86 16.08 5.66 3.65
N HIS A 87 16.38 6.58 2.73
CA HIS A 87 15.57 6.85 1.54
C HIS A 87 15.48 5.62 0.63
N GLU A 88 16.61 5.05 0.22
CA GLU A 88 16.68 3.86 -0.63
C GLU A 88 15.91 2.70 -0.02
N ARG A 89 16.11 2.44 1.28
CA ARG A 89 15.37 1.44 2.03
C ARG A 89 13.87 1.69 1.97
N SER A 90 13.43 2.92 2.23
CA SER A 90 12.01 3.29 2.24
C SER A 90 11.36 3.12 0.85
N VAL A 91 12.07 3.48 -0.22
CA VAL A 91 11.63 3.24 -1.60
C VAL A 91 11.48 1.74 -1.88
N CYS A 92 12.44 0.93 -1.43
CA CYS A 92 12.39 -0.53 -1.56
C CYS A 92 11.22 -1.14 -0.81
N GLU A 93 11.03 -0.76 0.46
CA GLU A 93 9.92 -1.22 1.30
C GLU A 93 8.57 -0.84 0.66
N PHE A 94 8.43 0.38 0.14
CA PHE A 94 7.22 0.82 -0.57
C PHE A 94 6.84 -0.15 -1.70
N ILE A 95 7.80 -0.50 -2.56
CA ILE A 95 7.58 -1.40 -3.70
C ILE A 95 7.35 -2.84 -3.27
N PHE A 96 8.09 -3.33 -2.26
CA PHE A 96 7.95 -4.70 -1.78
C PHE A 96 6.60 -4.92 -1.09
N TYR A 97 6.17 -4.00 -0.23
CA TYR A 97 4.84 -4.06 0.36
C TYR A 97 3.74 -3.89 -0.69
N GLY A 98 3.92 -2.99 -1.65
CA GLY A 98 3.01 -2.82 -2.78
C GLY A 98 2.84 -4.12 -3.58
N LYS A 99 3.92 -4.78 -3.99
CA LYS A 99 3.84 -6.08 -4.68
C LYS A 99 3.26 -7.19 -3.78
N SER A 100 3.67 -7.25 -2.52
CA SER A 100 3.13 -8.24 -1.57
C SER A 100 1.61 -8.08 -1.38
N SER A 101 1.10 -6.84 -1.41
CA SER A 101 -0.33 -6.58 -1.35
C SER A 101 -1.05 -7.06 -2.62
N LEU A 102 -0.44 -6.93 -3.81
CA LEU A 102 -0.98 -7.50 -5.06
C LEU A 102 -1.05 -9.03 -5.00
N ASP A 103 -0.05 -9.69 -4.42
CA ASP A 103 -0.04 -11.15 -4.28
C ASP A 103 -1.16 -11.63 -3.34
N ALA A 104 -1.39 -10.90 -2.24
CA ALA A 104 -2.49 -11.15 -1.32
C ALA A 104 -3.86 -10.93 -1.99
N MET A 105 -4.02 -9.84 -2.75
CA MET A 105 -5.23 -9.58 -3.55
C MET A 105 -5.47 -10.67 -4.60
N ALA A 106 -4.43 -11.14 -5.29
CA ALA A 106 -4.53 -12.21 -6.28
C ALA A 106 -4.97 -13.53 -5.62
N THR A 107 -4.41 -13.85 -4.46
CA THR A 107 -4.80 -15.02 -3.67
C THR A 107 -6.25 -14.94 -3.22
N PHE A 108 -6.67 -13.76 -2.73
CA PHE A 108 -8.05 -13.50 -2.35
C PHE A 108 -9.03 -13.75 -3.50
N VAL A 109 -8.83 -13.10 -4.66
CA VAL A 109 -9.76 -13.25 -5.80
C VAL A 109 -9.72 -14.67 -6.40
N ASN A 110 -8.57 -15.34 -6.39
CA ASN A 110 -8.46 -16.74 -6.80
C ASN A 110 -9.35 -17.65 -5.95
N LYS A 111 -9.34 -17.45 -4.62
CA LYS A 111 -10.19 -18.19 -3.68
C LYS A 111 -11.65 -17.81 -3.82
N ARG A 112 -11.95 -16.51 -3.84
CA ARG A 112 -13.33 -15.99 -3.86
C ARG A 112 -14.11 -16.44 -5.09
N PHE A 113 -13.47 -16.45 -6.25
CA PHE A 113 -14.07 -16.82 -7.52
C PHE A 113 -13.74 -18.25 -7.97
N ASN A 114 -13.06 -19.03 -7.12
CA ASN A 114 -12.66 -20.41 -7.41
C ASN A 114 -11.98 -20.56 -8.78
N LEU A 115 -11.00 -19.70 -9.08
CA LEU A 115 -10.39 -19.63 -10.42
C LEU A 115 -9.51 -20.87 -10.75
N GLY A 116 -9.05 -21.58 -9.71
CA GLY A 116 -8.33 -22.86 -9.82
C GLY A 116 -6.83 -22.75 -10.10
N PHE A 117 -6.22 -21.59 -9.94
CA PHE A 117 -4.76 -21.44 -10.06
C PHE A 117 -4.05 -21.80 -8.75
N ASN A 118 -2.80 -22.26 -8.85
CA ASN A 118 -1.98 -22.69 -7.72
C ASN A 118 -0.59 -22.03 -7.76
N GLY A 119 0.01 -21.83 -6.58
CA GLY A 119 1.38 -21.32 -6.45
C GLY A 119 1.62 -20.02 -7.23
N GLY A 120 2.72 -19.96 -7.99
CA GLY A 120 3.13 -18.78 -8.77
C GLY A 120 2.24 -18.44 -9.98
N ASP A 121 1.21 -19.25 -10.27
CA ASP A 121 0.20 -18.92 -11.29
C ASP A 121 -0.87 -17.95 -10.76
N ILE A 122 -0.97 -17.78 -9.44
CA ILE A 122 -1.84 -16.80 -8.78
C ILE A 122 -1.14 -15.43 -8.78
N ASP A 123 -1.13 -14.76 -9.93
CA ASP A 123 -0.47 -13.45 -10.04
C ASP A 123 -1.14 -12.58 -11.11
N PHE A 124 -1.45 -11.33 -10.75
CA PHE A 124 -1.99 -10.33 -11.68
C PHE A 124 -1.08 -10.04 -12.86
N LYS A 125 0.23 -10.34 -12.79
CA LYS A 125 1.14 -10.22 -13.95
C LYS A 125 0.83 -11.24 -15.06
N LYS A 126 0.16 -12.36 -14.74
CA LYS A 126 -0.13 -13.43 -15.69
C LYS A 126 -1.42 -13.11 -16.48
N ALA A 127 -1.30 -13.00 -17.80
CA ALA A 127 -2.45 -12.75 -18.67
C ALA A 127 -3.55 -13.83 -18.53
N LYS A 128 -3.17 -15.11 -18.34
CA LYS A 128 -4.12 -16.22 -18.11
C LYS A 128 -4.95 -16.02 -16.84
N PHE A 129 -4.32 -15.57 -15.75
CA PHE A 129 -5.00 -15.28 -14.49
C PHE A 129 -6.00 -14.13 -14.66
N ARG A 130 -5.55 -13.00 -15.24
CA ARG A 130 -6.41 -11.84 -15.52
C ARG A 130 -7.61 -12.21 -16.38
N LYS A 131 -7.40 -12.97 -17.46
CA LYS A 131 -8.47 -13.42 -18.35
C LYS A 131 -9.54 -14.20 -17.59
N LYS A 132 -9.14 -15.19 -16.78
CA LYS A 132 -10.06 -16.03 -16.03
C LYS A 132 -10.78 -15.27 -14.90
N LEU A 133 -10.13 -14.29 -14.28
CA LEU A 133 -10.78 -13.38 -13.34
C LEU A 133 -11.87 -12.54 -14.02
N ILE A 134 -11.61 -12.00 -15.22
CA ILE A 134 -12.60 -11.25 -15.99
C ILE A 134 -13.77 -12.15 -16.39
N GLU A 135 -13.50 -13.37 -16.85
CA GLU A 135 -14.54 -14.36 -17.17
C GLU A 135 -15.43 -14.69 -15.96
N ALA A 136 -14.84 -14.76 -14.75
CA ALA A 136 -15.59 -14.98 -13.53
C ALA A 136 -16.36 -13.75 -13.04
N ASN A 137 -15.84 -12.54 -13.27
CA ASN A 137 -16.50 -11.29 -12.95
C ASN A 137 -16.06 -10.16 -13.89
N ASN A 138 -16.94 -9.79 -14.83
CA ASN A 138 -16.65 -8.82 -15.89
C ASN A 138 -16.29 -7.42 -15.39
N SER A 139 -16.64 -7.05 -14.14
CA SER A 139 -16.30 -5.73 -13.58
C SER A 139 -14.79 -5.48 -13.55
N PHE A 140 -13.98 -6.54 -13.42
CA PHE A 140 -12.52 -6.45 -13.45
C PHE A 140 -11.93 -6.05 -14.81
N GLY A 141 -12.69 -6.17 -15.90
CA GLY A 141 -12.18 -5.93 -17.25
C GLY A 141 -11.61 -4.51 -17.43
N THR A 142 -12.38 -3.50 -17.01
CA THR A 142 -11.97 -2.09 -17.14
C THR A 142 -10.73 -1.79 -16.31
N ILE A 143 -10.73 -2.15 -15.01
CA ILE A 143 -9.62 -1.82 -14.11
C ILE A 143 -8.32 -2.54 -14.53
N LEU A 144 -8.39 -3.80 -14.94
CA LEU A 144 -7.19 -4.55 -15.35
C LEU A 144 -6.61 -4.06 -16.68
N ASN A 145 -7.45 -3.54 -17.58
CA ASN A 145 -6.98 -2.90 -18.80
C ASN A 145 -6.27 -1.58 -18.51
N THR A 146 -6.84 -0.74 -17.65
CA THR A 146 -6.21 0.51 -17.19
C THR A 146 -4.86 0.25 -16.52
N LEU A 147 -4.77 -0.82 -15.71
CA LEU A 147 -3.56 -1.18 -14.98
C LEU A 147 -2.57 -2.06 -15.77
N SER A 148 -2.85 -2.35 -17.04
CA SER A 148 -2.06 -3.30 -17.85
C SER A 148 -0.57 -2.94 -17.92
N VAL A 149 -0.29 -1.65 -18.11
CA VAL A 149 1.06 -1.06 -18.11
C VAL A 149 1.78 -1.28 -16.77
N TRP A 150 1.06 -1.04 -15.67
CA TRP A 150 1.60 -1.12 -14.31
C TRP A 150 1.88 -2.57 -13.87
N LEU A 151 1.15 -3.54 -14.44
CA LEU A 151 1.24 -4.97 -14.16
C LEU A 151 2.15 -5.75 -15.13
N GLU A 152 2.84 -5.09 -16.06
CA GLU A 152 3.66 -5.73 -17.09
C GLU A 152 5.02 -6.20 -16.52
N PRO A 153 5.38 -7.50 -16.55
CA PRO A 153 6.63 -8.01 -15.98
C PRO A 153 7.92 -7.66 -16.74
N ASN A 154 7.86 -7.33 -18.04
CA ASN A 154 9.06 -7.06 -18.84
C ASN A 154 9.21 -5.60 -19.27
N ARG A 155 8.68 -4.68 -18.47
CA ARG A 155 8.81 -3.26 -18.72
C ARG A 155 10.24 -2.80 -18.41
N GLY A 156 10.86 -2.10 -19.35
CA GLY A 156 12.19 -1.48 -19.14
C GLY A 156 12.16 -0.21 -18.28
N LYS A 157 11.03 0.07 -17.62
CA LYS A 157 10.76 1.32 -16.90
C LYS A 157 10.13 1.04 -15.53
N SER A 158 10.35 1.95 -14.59
CA SER A 158 9.92 1.87 -13.19
C SER A 158 8.43 2.14 -12.96
N ASP A 159 7.68 2.51 -13.99
CA ASP A 159 6.21 2.65 -14.00
C ASP A 159 5.45 1.31 -14.01
N SER A 160 6.15 0.18 -13.96
CA SER A 160 5.59 -1.14 -13.62
C SER A 160 6.11 -1.59 -12.27
N ILE A 161 5.20 -1.81 -11.31
CA ILE A 161 5.57 -2.32 -9.99
C ILE A 161 6.16 -3.74 -10.08
N ILE A 162 5.75 -4.52 -11.07
CA ILE A 162 6.23 -5.90 -11.29
C ILE A 162 7.68 -5.87 -11.77
N SER A 163 7.96 -5.15 -12.85
CA SER A 163 9.31 -5.06 -13.42
C SER A 163 10.28 -4.38 -12.47
N LEU A 164 9.84 -3.34 -11.78
CA LEU A 164 10.68 -2.63 -10.81
C LEU A 164 11.11 -3.54 -9.66
N ARG A 165 10.15 -4.24 -9.04
CA ARG A 165 10.40 -5.18 -7.95
C ARG A 165 11.30 -6.32 -8.41
N ASP A 166 11.01 -6.93 -9.55
CA ASP A 166 11.80 -8.04 -10.08
C ASP A 166 13.23 -7.58 -10.43
N PHE A 167 13.39 -6.38 -10.99
CA PHE A 167 14.71 -5.79 -11.24
C PHE A 167 15.51 -5.62 -9.93
N TRP A 168 14.93 -5.01 -8.89
CA TRP A 168 15.66 -4.74 -7.64
C TRP A 168 15.99 -5.99 -6.81
N ILE A 169 15.12 -7.01 -6.80
CA ILE A 169 15.42 -8.27 -6.11
C ILE A 169 16.58 -9.04 -6.77
N HIS A 170 16.74 -8.91 -8.10
CA HIS A 170 17.72 -9.68 -8.86
C HIS A 170 19.04 -8.93 -9.16
N GLN A 171 19.08 -7.59 -9.11
CA GLN A 171 20.23 -6.78 -9.56
C GLN A 171 20.98 -6.00 -8.47
N SER A 172 20.57 -6.16 -7.20
CA SER A 172 21.08 -5.50 -5.98
C SER A 172 20.75 -4.01 -5.88
N ASN A 173 19.99 -3.66 -4.82
CA ASN A 173 19.55 -2.34 -4.32
C ASN A 173 18.96 -1.35 -5.35
N PRO A 174 18.09 -0.41 -4.94
CA PRO A 174 17.65 0.67 -5.82
C PRO A 174 18.83 1.64 -5.95
N TRP A 175 19.27 1.93 -7.17
CA TRP A 175 20.38 2.85 -7.42
C TRP A 175 19.82 4.27 -7.41
N ILE A 176 19.70 4.88 -6.25
CA ILE A 176 19.19 6.24 -6.10
C ILE A 176 20.39 7.16 -5.91
N ILE A 177 20.65 7.97 -6.94
CA ILE A 177 21.83 8.82 -6.95
C ILE A 177 21.46 10.18 -6.37
N MET A 178 22.29 10.65 -5.45
CA MET A 178 22.22 12.03 -4.98
C MET A 178 22.52 13.02 -6.10
N VAL A 179 21.62 13.98 -6.28
CA VAL A 179 21.76 15.11 -7.20
C VAL A 179 22.01 16.36 -6.38
N TYR A 180 23.17 17.00 -6.59
CA TYR A 180 23.56 18.23 -5.91
C TYR A 180 24.16 19.23 -6.91
N PRO A 181 23.67 20.48 -7.01
CA PRO A 181 22.54 21.07 -6.27
C PRO A 181 21.21 20.32 -6.53
N PRO A 182 20.23 20.38 -5.60
CA PRO A 182 18.94 19.73 -5.79
C PRO A 182 18.26 20.15 -7.10
N SER A 183 17.61 19.20 -7.75
CA SER A 183 16.85 19.47 -8.98
C SER A 183 15.40 19.79 -8.66
N VAL A 184 14.61 20.17 -9.67
CA VAL A 184 13.14 20.25 -9.54
C VAL A 184 12.48 18.93 -9.13
N LYS A 185 13.19 17.80 -9.23
CA LYS A 185 12.74 16.47 -8.84
C LYS A 185 13.21 16.06 -7.44
N GLY A 186 13.87 16.97 -6.72
CA GLY A 186 14.50 16.71 -5.43
C GLY A 186 15.99 16.40 -5.53
N SER A 187 16.53 15.95 -4.40
CA SER A 187 17.93 15.56 -4.19
C SER A 187 18.16 14.07 -4.43
N LEU A 188 17.13 13.25 -4.25
CA LEU A 188 17.14 11.79 -4.43
C LEU A 188 16.06 11.34 -5.43
N PRO A 189 16.11 11.79 -6.69
CA PRO A 189 15.12 11.43 -7.68
C PRO A 189 15.24 9.96 -8.11
N ILE A 190 14.11 9.29 -8.34
CA ILE A 190 14.06 7.85 -8.65
C ILE A 190 14.21 7.64 -10.17
N PRO A 191 15.12 6.76 -10.66
CA PRO A 191 15.28 6.53 -12.09
C PRO A 191 14.01 6.01 -12.77
N LEU A 192 13.67 6.54 -13.96
CA LEU A 192 12.57 5.99 -14.77
C LEU A 192 12.98 4.69 -15.46
N ALA A 193 14.23 4.60 -15.93
CA ALA A 193 14.72 3.42 -16.65
C ALA A 193 15.24 2.33 -15.69
N LEU A 194 14.94 1.07 -16.00
CA LEU A 194 15.46 -0.10 -15.28
C LEU A 194 16.71 -0.65 -15.98
N SER A 195 17.74 0.20 -16.09
CA SER A 195 19.01 -0.16 -16.72
C SER A 195 20.18 0.55 -16.07
N LYS A 196 21.23 -0.21 -15.73
CA LYS A 196 22.48 0.32 -15.15
C LYS A 196 23.17 1.34 -16.05
N ALA A 197 23.05 1.20 -17.37
CA ALA A 197 23.71 2.08 -18.33
C ALA A 197 23.14 3.52 -18.32
N ASN A 198 21.88 3.69 -17.91
CA ASN A 198 21.15 4.95 -18.11
C ASN A 198 20.73 5.65 -16.81
N ILE A 199 21.20 5.20 -15.65
CA ILE A 199 20.78 5.74 -14.35
C ILE A 199 21.15 7.23 -14.21
N PHE A 200 22.30 7.65 -14.76
CA PHE A 200 22.80 9.02 -14.64
C PHE A 200 22.19 10.00 -15.67
N GLN A 201 21.86 9.50 -16.87
CA GLN A 201 21.50 10.33 -18.02
C GLN A 201 20.02 10.23 -18.42
N GLY A 202 19.26 9.33 -17.78
CA GLY A 202 17.86 9.10 -18.08
C GLY A 202 16.91 10.05 -17.39
N GLU A 203 15.64 9.99 -17.81
CA GLU A 203 14.53 10.58 -17.09
C GLU A 203 14.42 9.99 -15.67
N LYS A 204 13.97 10.83 -14.74
CA LYS A 204 13.80 10.50 -13.32
C LYS A 204 12.42 10.94 -12.86
N TRP A 205 11.90 10.34 -11.81
CA TRP A 205 10.72 10.79 -11.10
C TRP A 205 11.10 11.77 -10.01
N ALA A 206 10.22 12.72 -9.73
CA ALA A 206 10.14 13.28 -8.39
C ALA A 206 9.58 12.21 -7.45
N ASN A 207 9.99 12.22 -6.18
CA ASN A 207 9.53 11.23 -5.19
C ASN A 207 8.00 11.20 -5.08
N GLU A 208 7.36 12.36 -4.94
CA GLU A 208 5.90 12.47 -4.84
C GLU A 208 5.17 11.86 -6.04
N ASP A 209 5.61 12.18 -7.27
CA ASP A 209 5.01 11.64 -8.50
C ASP A 209 5.10 10.11 -8.55
N PHE A 210 6.27 9.57 -8.22
CA PHE A 210 6.50 8.13 -8.20
C PHE A 210 5.57 7.43 -7.20
N PHE A 211 5.56 7.88 -5.94
CA PHE A 211 4.76 7.25 -4.90
C PHE A 211 3.27 7.41 -5.17
N ASN A 212 2.81 8.58 -5.61
CA ASN A 212 1.41 8.82 -5.96
C ASN A 212 0.96 7.92 -7.10
N TYR A 213 1.74 7.81 -8.18
CA TYR A 213 1.41 6.94 -9.32
C TYR A 213 1.24 5.47 -8.89
N HIS A 214 2.22 4.91 -8.18
CA HIS A 214 2.16 3.51 -7.75
C HIS A 214 1.07 3.27 -6.70
N PHE A 215 0.91 4.18 -5.74
CA PHE A 215 -0.06 4.04 -4.67
C PHE A 215 -1.50 4.21 -5.17
N GLN A 216 -1.74 5.14 -6.10
CA GLN A 216 -3.04 5.30 -6.74
C GLN A 216 -3.45 4.05 -7.52
N ASN A 217 -2.54 3.47 -8.30
CA ASN A 217 -2.83 2.22 -9.02
C ASN A 217 -3.14 1.06 -8.07
N LEU A 218 -2.41 0.98 -6.95
CA LEU A 218 -2.63 -0.04 -5.94
C LEU A 218 -3.98 0.10 -5.23
N THR A 219 -4.30 1.31 -4.77
CA THR A 219 -5.56 1.61 -4.09
C THR A 219 -6.76 1.52 -5.04
N ASN A 220 -6.62 1.88 -6.32
CA ASN A 220 -7.65 1.68 -7.32
C ASN A 220 -8.03 0.20 -7.48
N LEU A 221 -7.04 -0.69 -7.57
CA LEU A 221 -7.31 -2.13 -7.65
C LEU A 221 -7.94 -2.66 -6.37
N PHE A 222 -7.41 -2.26 -5.20
CA PHE A 222 -7.96 -2.68 -3.92
C PHE A 222 -9.41 -2.22 -3.73
N ASN A 223 -9.70 -0.94 -3.97
CA ASN A 223 -11.05 -0.39 -3.89
C ASN A 223 -12.00 -1.09 -4.86
N HIS A 224 -11.55 -1.42 -6.07
CA HIS A 224 -12.36 -2.19 -7.01
C HIS A 224 -12.70 -3.59 -6.48
N ILE A 225 -11.76 -4.27 -5.82
CA ILE A 225 -12.02 -5.54 -5.15
C ILE A 225 -13.05 -5.34 -4.03
N ILE A 226 -12.89 -4.33 -3.17
CA ILE A 226 -13.85 -4.01 -2.10
C ILE A 226 -15.24 -3.77 -2.68
N ASP A 227 -15.36 -2.94 -3.71
CA ASP A 227 -16.64 -2.62 -4.35
C ASP A 227 -17.32 -3.86 -4.91
N THR A 228 -16.52 -4.71 -5.56
CA THR A 228 -17.02 -6.00 -6.07
C THR A 228 -17.54 -6.87 -4.94
N MET A 229 -16.82 -6.93 -3.81
CA MET A 229 -17.25 -7.74 -2.66
C MET A 229 -18.49 -7.16 -2.00
N VAL A 230 -18.55 -5.86 -1.75
CA VAL A 230 -19.74 -5.19 -1.20
C VAL A 230 -20.96 -5.48 -2.06
N ASN A 231 -20.84 -5.38 -3.38
CA ASN A 231 -21.93 -5.67 -4.30
C ASN A 231 -22.36 -7.14 -4.28
N LEU A 232 -21.42 -8.09 -4.19
CA LEU A 232 -21.74 -9.52 -4.16
C LEU A 232 -22.35 -9.94 -2.83
N GLU A 233 -21.74 -9.55 -1.70
CA GLU A 233 -22.25 -9.95 -0.39
C GLU A 233 -23.58 -9.23 -0.06
N GLY A 234 -23.75 -7.99 -0.55
CA GLY A 234 -24.98 -7.21 -0.35
C GLY A 234 -26.23 -7.81 -1.01
N GLN A 235 -26.07 -8.64 -2.05
CA GLN A 235 -27.20 -9.34 -2.68
C GLN A 235 -27.89 -10.35 -1.75
N SER A 236 -27.18 -10.82 -0.71
CA SER A 236 -27.67 -11.82 0.24
C SER A 236 -27.88 -11.23 1.65
N PHE A 237 -27.87 -9.90 1.78
CA PHE A 237 -27.97 -9.23 3.07
C PHE A 237 -29.35 -8.60 3.27
N ASP A 238 -30.10 -9.13 4.24
CA ASP A 238 -31.46 -8.66 4.58
C ASP A 238 -31.49 -7.73 5.81
N GLY A 239 -30.33 -7.31 6.32
CA GLY A 239 -30.20 -6.48 7.51
C GLY A 239 -30.09 -4.99 7.24
N GLU A 240 -30.00 -4.20 8.31
CA GLU A 240 -29.57 -2.80 8.24
C GLU A 240 -28.05 -2.70 8.42
N VAL A 241 -27.40 -1.87 7.60
CA VAL A 241 -25.98 -1.54 7.75
C VAL A 241 -25.85 -0.43 8.78
N LYS A 242 -25.09 -0.69 9.84
CA LYS A 242 -24.78 0.30 10.88
C LYS A 242 -23.43 0.93 10.61
N HIS A 243 -23.36 2.26 10.66
CA HIS A 243 -22.11 2.98 10.44
C HIS A 243 -21.59 3.64 11.70
N SER A 244 -20.29 3.50 11.92
CA SER A 244 -19.59 4.28 12.94
C SER A 244 -19.49 5.75 12.50
N ILE A 245 -19.62 6.68 13.45
CA ILE A 245 -19.50 8.12 13.17
C ILE A 245 -18.07 8.47 12.72
N ASP A 246 -17.07 7.81 13.32
CA ASP A 246 -15.65 7.99 13.03
C ASP A 246 -14.99 6.62 12.74
N PRO A 247 -13.89 6.57 11.97
CA PRO A 247 -13.06 5.37 11.85
C PRO A 247 -12.56 4.92 13.21
N VAL A 248 -12.78 3.65 13.56
CA VAL A 248 -12.32 3.07 14.82
C VAL A 248 -11.13 2.15 14.53
N PRO A 249 -9.87 2.57 14.75
CA PRO A 249 -8.73 1.69 14.64
C PRO A 249 -8.68 0.80 15.89
N PHE A 250 -8.55 -0.51 15.65
CA PHE A 250 -8.40 -1.51 16.69
C PHE A 250 -6.95 -1.98 16.69
N PHE A 251 -6.02 -1.10 17.09
CA PHE A 251 -4.64 -1.54 17.32
C PHE A 251 -4.57 -2.26 18.67
N PRO A 252 -4.27 -3.57 18.71
CA PRO A 252 -3.92 -4.20 19.97
C PRO A 252 -2.58 -3.60 20.42
N PHE A 253 -2.57 -2.94 21.58
CA PHE A 253 -1.33 -2.64 22.29
C PHE A 253 -1.40 -3.31 23.67
N GLU A 254 -0.35 -4.07 23.99
CA GLU A 254 -0.19 -4.62 25.32
C GLU A 254 0.36 -3.53 26.24
N VAL A 255 -0.44 -3.13 27.24
CA VAL A 255 0.08 -2.36 28.37
C VAL A 255 0.35 -3.33 29.50
N SER A 256 1.62 -3.66 29.69
CA SER A 256 2.10 -4.29 30.92
C SER A 256 2.33 -3.20 31.97
N ASP A 257 1.80 -3.42 33.17
CA ASP A 257 2.20 -2.61 34.31
C ASP A 257 3.65 -2.93 34.71
N LYS A 258 4.22 -2.15 35.64
CA LYS A 258 5.59 -2.36 36.15
C LYS A 258 5.79 -3.74 36.81
N SER A 259 4.73 -4.50 37.07
CA SER A 259 4.78 -5.86 37.62
C SER A 259 4.78 -6.95 36.55
N GLY A 260 4.76 -6.58 35.27
CA GLY A 260 4.71 -7.52 34.15
C GLY A 260 3.33 -8.15 33.95
N LYS A 261 2.30 -7.66 34.66
CA LYS A 261 0.94 -8.17 34.52
C LYS A 261 0.33 -7.57 33.26
N VAL A 262 0.13 -8.41 32.25
CA VAL A 262 -0.52 -8.03 30.99
C VAL A 262 -2.00 -7.78 31.30
N ASN A 263 -2.44 -6.53 31.19
CA ASN A 263 -3.85 -6.21 31.11
C ASN A 263 -4.16 -5.96 29.64
N ILE A 264 -4.75 -6.95 28.96
CA ILE A 264 -5.36 -6.73 27.65
C ILE A 264 -6.62 -5.89 27.90
N LYS A 265 -6.44 -4.57 27.94
CA LYS A 265 -7.55 -3.63 27.85
C LYS A 265 -7.66 -3.23 26.39
N GLU A 266 -8.69 -3.70 25.72
CA GLU A 266 -9.16 -3.11 24.48
C GLU A 266 -9.51 -1.64 24.79
N MET A 267 -8.65 -0.70 24.39
CA MET A 267 -8.98 0.73 24.43
C MET A 267 -8.43 1.48 23.23
N ALA A 268 -9.30 2.39 22.78
CA ALA A 268 -9.18 3.41 21.76
C ALA A 268 -7.82 4.09 21.64
N ILE A 269 -7.46 4.31 20.38
CA ILE A 269 -6.79 5.48 19.80
C ILE A 269 -6.20 6.49 20.79
N GLY A 270 -4.91 6.74 20.62
CA GLY A 270 -4.31 8.01 21.02
C GLY A 270 -2.88 7.83 21.48
N ARG A 271 -1.94 7.68 20.54
CA ARG A 271 -0.52 8.02 20.77
C ARG A 271 0.36 8.04 19.53
N ILE A 272 0.00 7.36 18.44
CA ILE A 272 0.86 7.33 17.24
C ILE A 272 0.70 8.59 16.37
N THR A 273 -0.47 9.23 16.36
CA THR A 273 -0.73 10.43 15.54
C THR A 273 0.02 11.67 16.02
N GLN A 274 0.33 11.80 17.33
CA GLN A 274 1.01 13.01 17.84
C GLN A 274 2.47 13.14 17.38
N ASN A 275 3.22 12.04 17.25
CA ASN A 275 4.63 12.15 16.83
C ASN A 275 4.82 12.39 15.33
N TYR A 276 3.85 12.03 14.48
CA TYR A 276 3.92 12.34 13.04
C TYR A 276 3.32 13.71 12.69
N LEU A 277 2.30 14.18 13.43
CA LEU A 277 1.78 15.55 13.29
C LEU A 277 2.76 16.62 13.81
N LEU A 278 3.61 16.29 14.80
CA LEU A 278 4.61 17.21 15.35
C LEU A 278 5.82 17.42 14.43
N ASN A 279 6.03 16.57 13.42
CA ASN A 279 7.14 16.68 12.46
C ASN A 279 6.73 17.29 11.10
N GLY A 280 5.61 18.02 11.05
CA GLY A 280 5.31 18.92 9.92
C GLY A 280 4.77 18.27 8.65
N ILE A 281 4.46 16.97 8.63
CA ILE A 281 3.69 16.37 7.55
C ILE A 281 2.21 16.56 7.87
N LYS A 282 1.59 17.58 7.25
CA LYS A 282 0.13 17.71 7.24
C LYS A 282 -0.43 16.62 6.31
N ILE A 283 -1.27 15.75 6.87
CA ILE A 283 -2.19 14.89 6.10
C ILE A 283 -3.32 15.77 5.55
#